data_AF-A0A0C4Y780-F1
#
_entry.id   AF-A0A0C4Y780-F1
#
_cell.length_a   1.000
_cell.length_b   1.000
_cell.length_c   1.000
_cell.angle_alpha   90.00
_cell.angle_beta   90.00
_cell.angle_gamma   90.00
#
_symmetry.space_group_name_H-M   'P 1'
#
loop_
_entity.id
_entity.type
_entity.pdbx_description
1 polymer ?
#
loop_
_entity_poly.entity_id
_entity_poly.type
_entity_poly.pdbx_seq_one_letter_code
_entity_poly.pdbx_strand_id
1 'polypeptide(L)'
;MSILGWYYLHTNGSLIYKPSPDAAADIRESPFAVALWPCDPTDRAGAWQILVEAKAAGANAERVAELATKWGGTDEDAQIYAGRVGAVLSRDGNQWCAKRKDFINIQESASGFGDTALDALAALCKDLGYKPAKLWGKSFPKLLEISAVPA
;
A
#
# COMPACT_ATOMS: atom_id res chain seq x y z
N MET A 1 2.36 14.51 -13.99
CA MET A 1 1.40 13.98 -13.02
C MET A 1 0.15 14.84 -13.06
N SER A 2 -1.03 14.22 -13.21
CA SER A 2 -2.33 14.90 -13.16
C SER A 2 -3.23 14.09 -12.25
N ILE A 3 -3.51 14.62 -11.05
CA ILE A 3 -4.41 13.97 -10.11
C ILE A 3 -5.82 14.10 -10.68
N LEU A 4 -6.41 12.98 -11.09
CA LEU A 4 -7.79 12.97 -11.63
C LEU A 4 -8.85 12.79 -10.54
N GLY A 5 -8.44 12.33 -9.37
CA GLY A 5 -9.33 12.11 -8.24
C GLY A 5 -8.60 11.50 -7.06
N TRP A 6 -9.39 11.07 -6.07
CA TRP A 6 -8.86 10.57 -4.81
C TRP A 6 -9.53 9.25 -4.43
N TYR A 7 -8.71 8.30 -3.98
CA TYR A 7 -9.21 7.14 -3.25
C TYR A 7 -9.22 7.44 -1.76
N TYR A 8 -10.26 7.01 -1.06
CA TYR A 8 -10.27 7.06 0.39
C TYR A 8 -10.84 5.78 0.98
N LEU A 9 -10.31 5.42 2.15
CA LEU A 9 -10.81 4.30 2.93
C LEU A 9 -11.83 4.82 3.93
N HIS A 10 -13.02 4.24 3.91
CA HIS A 10 -14.07 4.50 4.89
C HIS A 10 -13.89 3.59 6.12
N THR A 11 -14.38 4.01 7.29
CA THR A 11 -14.35 3.23 8.55
C THR A 11 -15.02 1.86 8.48
N ASN A 12 -15.79 1.58 7.42
CA ASN A 12 -16.46 0.28 7.20
C ASN A 12 -15.65 -0.64 6.26
N GLY A 13 -14.42 -0.25 5.90
CA GLY A 13 -13.56 -0.99 4.97
C GLY A 13 -13.83 -0.70 3.49
N SER A 14 -14.76 0.18 3.15
CA SER A 14 -15.04 0.55 1.74
C SER A 14 -13.95 1.46 1.19
N LEU A 15 -13.35 1.05 0.07
CA LEU A 15 -12.37 1.84 -0.69
C LEU A 15 -13.08 2.55 -1.86
N ILE A 16 -13.26 3.86 -1.72
CA ILE A 16 -14.14 4.66 -2.57
C ILE A 16 -13.32 5.65 -3.40
N TYR A 17 -13.65 5.78 -4.69
CA TYR A 17 -13.06 6.76 -5.60
C TYR A 17 -13.96 7.99 -5.72
N LYS A 18 -13.38 9.18 -5.57
CA LYS A 18 -14.06 10.46 -5.83
C LYS A 18 -13.37 11.17 -7.02
N PRO A 19 -14.05 11.28 -8.19
CA PRO A 19 -13.46 11.82 -9.43
C PRO A 19 -13.44 13.34 -9.44
N SER A 20 -12.68 13.95 -8.53
CA SER A 20 -12.41 15.38 -8.55
C SER A 20 -11.06 15.66 -7.87
N PRO A 21 -10.18 16.47 -8.47
CA PRO A 21 -8.92 16.88 -7.83
C PRO A 21 -9.15 17.61 -6.49
N ASP A 22 -10.27 18.32 -6.35
CA ASP A 22 -10.61 19.11 -5.15
C ASP A 22 -11.27 18.29 -4.04
N ALA A 23 -11.60 17.01 -4.32
CA ALA A 23 -12.28 16.13 -3.38
C ALA A 23 -11.53 15.89 -2.07
N ALA A 24 -10.21 16.12 -2.04
CA ALA A 24 -9.38 15.92 -0.87
C ALA A 24 -9.85 16.75 0.34
N ALA A 25 -10.32 17.98 0.12
CA ALA A 25 -10.77 18.86 1.20
C ALA A 25 -11.97 18.24 1.93
N ASP A 26 -13.01 17.86 1.18
CA ASP A 26 -14.21 17.23 1.74
C ASP A 26 -13.90 15.91 2.45
N ILE A 27 -13.06 15.07 1.84
CA ILE A 27 -12.74 13.74 2.40
C ILE A 27 -11.96 13.90 3.70
N ARG A 28 -11.04 14.87 3.77
CA ARG A 28 -10.25 15.14 4.96
C ARG A 28 -11.14 15.49 6.16
N GLU A 29 -12.17 16.28 5.94
CA GLU A 29 -13.11 16.72 6.97
C GLU A 29 -14.10 15.63 7.37
N SER A 30 -14.29 14.61 6.53
CA SER A 30 -15.17 13.48 6.85
C SER A 30 -14.67 12.70 8.08
N PRO A 31 -15.51 12.50 9.11
CA PRO A 31 -15.17 11.65 10.25
C PRO A 31 -15.13 10.16 9.88
N PHE A 32 -15.70 9.80 8.72
CA PHE A 32 -15.76 8.42 8.25
C PHE A 32 -14.57 8.02 7.37
N ALA A 33 -13.74 8.97 6.93
CA ALA A 33 -12.54 8.68 6.15
C ALA A 33 -11.33 8.43 7.07
N VAL A 34 -10.67 7.29 6.91
CA VAL A 34 -9.49 6.90 7.70
C VAL A 34 -8.18 7.08 6.94
N ALA A 35 -8.19 6.93 5.62
CA ALA A 35 -7.03 7.14 4.75
C ALA A 35 -7.45 7.81 3.44
N LEU A 36 -6.49 8.49 2.80
CA LEU A 36 -6.68 9.24 1.56
C LEU A 36 -5.45 9.09 0.67
N TRP A 37 -5.65 8.81 -0.62
CA TRP A 37 -4.59 8.66 -1.61
C TRP A 37 -4.92 9.43 -2.90
N PRO A 38 -3.95 10.19 -3.45
CA PRO A 38 -4.13 10.79 -4.76
C PRO A 38 -4.10 9.70 -5.85
N CYS A 39 -4.99 9.81 -6.82
CA CYS A 39 -5.03 8.92 -7.97
C CYS A 39 -4.51 9.65 -9.21
N ASP A 40 -3.35 9.25 -9.69
CA ASP A 40 -2.86 9.55 -11.03
C ASP A 40 -2.84 8.23 -11.84
N PRO A 41 -3.67 8.07 -12.89
CA PRO A 41 -3.71 6.84 -13.67
C PRO A 41 -2.40 6.50 -14.41
N THR A 42 -1.51 7.49 -14.57
CA THR A 42 -0.20 7.30 -15.18
C THR A 42 0.88 6.91 -14.17
N ASP A 43 0.60 7.07 -12.87
CA ASP A 43 1.52 6.69 -11.81
C ASP A 43 1.29 5.23 -11.36
N ARG A 44 2.11 4.35 -11.92
CA ARG A 44 2.07 2.93 -11.58
C ARG A 44 2.44 2.65 -10.12
N ALA A 45 3.38 3.40 -9.57
CA ALA A 45 3.81 3.22 -8.18
C ALA A 45 2.72 3.70 -7.22
N GLY A 46 2.06 4.82 -7.52
CA GLY A 46 0.89 5.30 -6.78
C GLY A 46 -0.27 4.30 -6.77
N ALA A 47 -0.55 3.64 -7.89
CA ALA A 47 -1.57 2.59 -7.96
C ALA A 47 -1.25 1.42 -6.99
N TRP A 48 -0.03 0.92 -6.99
CA TRP A 48 0.41 -0.11 -6.04
C TRP A 48 0.40 0.36 -4.59
N GLN A 49 0.80 1.60 -4.34
CA GLN A 49 0.74 2.20 -3.02
C GLN A 49 -0.69 2.17 -2.47
N ILE A 50 -1.68 2.55 -3.28
CA ILE A 50 -3.10 2.48 -2.91
C ILE A 50 -3.50 1.04 -2.56
N LEU A 51 -3.17 0.05 -3.40
CA LEU A 51 -3.55 -1.35 -3.18
C LEU A 51 -2.95 -1.90 -1.87
N VAL A 52 -1.64 -1.71 -1.67
CA VAL A 52 -0.89 -2.22 -0.51
C VAL A 52 -1.38 -1.56 0.77
N GLU A 53 -1.45 -0.22 0.78
CA GLU A 53 -1.82 0.54 1.97
C GLU A 53 -3.29 0.37 2.33
N ALA A 54 -4.20 0.37 1.35
CA ALA A 54 -5.61 0.13 1.61
C ALA A 54 -5.84 -1.27 2.20
N LYS A 55 -5.18 -2.30 1.64
CA LYS A 55 -5.27 -3.66 2.18
C LYS A 55 -4.70 -3.77 3.59
N ALA A 56 -3.53 -3.18 3.84
CA ALA A 56 -2.92 -3.13 5.17
C ALA A 56 -3.80 -2.41 6.20
N ALA A 57 -4.54 -1.38 5.78
CA ALA A 57 -5.48 -0.62 6.60
C ALA A 57 -6.85 -1.31 6.80
N GLY A 58 -7.07 -2.50 6.24
CA GLY A 58 -8.32 -3.25 6.41
C GLY A 58 -9.41 -2.93 5.41
N ALA A 59 -9.06 -2.46 4.21
CA ALA A 59 -10.01 -2.38 3.10
C ALA A 59 -10.60 -3.77 2.77
N ASN A 60 -11.83 -3.76 2.26
CA ASN A 60 -12.49 -4.96 1.77
C ASN A 60 -11.61 -5.65 0.70
N ALA A 61 -11.32 -6.94 0.92
CA ALA A 61 -10.38 -7.69 0.10
C ALA A 61 -10.85 -7.86 -1.35
N GLU A 62 -12.16 -8.06 -1.57
CA GLU A 62 -12.75 -8.20 -2.91
C GLU A 62 -12.58 -6.91 -3.71
N ARG A 63 -12.82 -5.75 -3.06
CA ARG A 63 -12.64 -4.45 -3.70
C ARG A 63 -11.18 -4.19 -4.09
N VAL A 64 -10.24 -4.56 -3.24
CA VAL A 64 -8.81 -4.44 -3.55
C VAL A 64 -8.43 -5.38 -4.71
N ALA A 65 -8.92 -6.62 -4.72
CA ALA A 65 -8.66 -7.58 -5.79
C ALA A 65 -9.24 -7.13 -7.14
N GLU A 66 -10.44 -6.53 -7.14
CA GLU A 66 -11.05 -5.92 -8.33
C GLU A 66 -10.16 -4.80 -8.89
N LEU A 67 -9.68 -3.89 -8.04
CA LEU A 67 -8.79 -2.80 -8.46
C LEU A 67 -7.44 -3.32 -8.95
N ALA A 68 -6.85 -4.29 -8.26
CA ALA A 68 -5.62 -4.94 -8.69
C ALA A 68 -5.79 -5.55 -10.09
N THR A 69 -6.89 -6.26 -10.34
CA THR A 69 -7.20 -6.84 -11.65
C THR A 69 -7.40 -5.76 -12.71
N LYS A 70 -8.20 -4.73 -12.41
CA LYS A 70 -8.49 -3.61 -13.32
C LYS A 70 -7.24 -2.82 -13.70
N TRP A 71 -6.31 -2.68 -12.76
CA TRP A 71 -5.04 -2.02 -13.00
C TRP A 71 -4.00 -2.99 -13.56
N GLY A 72 -4.25 -4.29 -13.67
CA GLY A 72 -3.26 -5.26 -14.13
C GLY A 72 -2.09 -5.43 -13.15
N GLY A 73 -2.35 -5.33 -11.84
CA GLY A 73 -1.38 -5.57 -10.78
C GLY A 73 -1.09 -7.06 -10.65
N THR A 74 -0.22 -7.56 -11.54
CA THR A 74 0.24 -8.96 -11.51
C THR A 74 1.38 -9.15 -10.53
N ASP A 75 1.70 -10.41 -10.22
CA ASP A 75 2.84 -10.74 -9.35
C ASP A 75 4.19 -10.28 -9.94
N GLU A 76 4.35 -10.28 -11.27
CA GLU A 76 5.56 -9.75 -11.94
C GLU A 76 5.69 -8.24 -11.75
N ASP A 77 4.58 -7.51 -11.88
CA ASP A 77 4.55 -6.07 -11.67
C ASP A 77 4.77 -5.71 -10.19
N ALA A 78 4.30 -6.56 -9.27
CA ALA A 78 4.59 -6.45 -7.85
C ALA A 78 6.09 -6.51 -7.56
N GLN A 79 6.85 -7.36 -8.26
CA GLN A 79 8.31 -7.42 -8.09
C GLN A 79 9.00 -6.12 -8.53
N ILE A 80 8.56 -5.53 -9.64
CA ILE A 80 9.07 -4.24 -10.13
C ILE A 80 8.79 -3.15 -9.11
N TYR A 81 7.55 -3.09 -8.61
CA TYR A 81 7.16 -2.15 -7.56
C TYR A 81 8.00 -2.34 -6.29
N ALA A 82 8.13 -3.57 -5.79
CA ALA A 82 8.90 -3.89 -4.60
C ALA A 82 10.36 -3.41 -4.73
N GLY A 83 11.03 -3.72 -5.85
CA GLY A 83 12.39 -3.27 -6.11
C GLY A 83 12.55 -1.75 -6.09
N ARG A 84 11.55 -1.04 -6.63
CA ARG A 84 11.49 0.43 -6.65
C ARG A 84 11.31 1.05 -5.27
N VAL A 85 10.49 0.45 -4.40
CA VAL A 85 10.20 1.01 -3.06
C VAL A 85 11.14 0.52 -1.96
N GLY A 86 12.05 -0.40 -2.27
CA GLY A 86 13.01 -0.93 -1.30
C GLY A 86 12.57 -2.20 -0.57
N ALA A 87 11.51 -2.86 -1.06
CA ALA A 87 11.12 -4.19 -0.62
C ALA A 87 11.78 -5.27 -1.49
N VAL A 88 11.88 -6.47 -0.94
CA VAL A 88 12.31 -7.69 -1.63
C VAL A 88 11.16 -8.67 -1.57
N LEU A 89 10.71 -9.11 -2.74
CA LEU A 89 9.72 -10.17 -2.88
C LEU A 89 10.41 -11.47 -3.29
N SER A 90 10.01 -12.56 -2.65
CA SER A 90 10.43 -13.91 -2.99
C SER A 90 9.29 -14.88 -2.77
N ARG A 91 9.21 -15.93 -3.59
CA ARG A 91 8.24 -17.00 -3.41
C ARG A 91 8.91 -18.17 -2.69
N ASP A 92 8.33 -18.59 -1.58
CA ASP A 92 8.78 -19.73 -0.78
C ASP A 92 7.69 -20.81 -0.79
N GLY A 93 7.92 -21.85 -1.59
CA GLY A 93 6.91 -22.87 -1.91
C GLY A 93 5.64 -22.26 -2.50
N ASN A 94 4.54 -22.36 -1.75
CA ASN A 94 3.21 -21.89 -2.16
C ASN A 94 2.86 -20.48 -1.67
N GLN A 95 3.74 -19.81 -0.92
CA GLN A 95 3.48 -18.49 -0.37
C GLN A 95 4.46 -17.43 -0.89
N TRP A 96 3.96 -16.21 -1.01
CA TRP A 96 4.77 -15.02 -1.23
C TRP A 96 5.30 -14.49 0.10
N CYS A 97 6.56 -14.06 0.09
CA CYS A 97 7.23 -13.42 1.20
C CYS A 97 7.76 -12.05 0.77
N ALA A 98 7.40 -11.01 1.51
CA ALA A 98 7.87 -9.65 1.35
C ALA A 98 8.72 -9.27 2.56
N LYS A 99 9.90 -8.71 2.32
CA LYS A 99 10.82 -8.26 3.36
C LYS A 99 11.49 -6.96 2.96
N ARG A 100 12.12 -6.27 3.92
CA ARG A 100 13.01 -5.16 3.62
C ARG A 100 14.34 -5.66 3.03
N LYS A 101 15.09 -4.76 2.37
CA LYS A 101 16.43 -5.05 1.85
C LYS A 101 17.45 -5.40 2.94
N ASP A 102 17.28 -4.88 4.14
CA ASP A 102 18.14 -5.11 5.31
C ASP A 102 17.60 -6.20 6.24
N PHE A 103 16.72 -7.06 5.74
CA PHE A 103 16.17 -8.18 6.51
C PHE A 103 17.28 -9.13 6.99
N ILE A 104 17.32 -9.36 8.31
CA ILE A 104 18.26 -10.28 8.96
C ILE A 104 17.58 -11.65 9.13
N ASN A 105 16.53 -11.70 9.94
CA ASN A 105 15.72 -12.90 10.18
C ASN A 105 14.30 -12.52 10.64
N ILE A 106 13.39 -13.50 10.68
CA ILE A 106 11.97 -13.29 11.01
C ILE A 106 11.71 -12.86 12.47
N GLN A 107 12.67 -13.04 13.38
CA GLN A 107 12.54 -12.66 14.79
C GLN A 107 12.98 -11.21 15.03
N GLU A 108 13.88 -10.70 14.19
CA GLU A 108 14.49 -9.38 14.33
C GLU A 108 13.98 -8.36 13.30
N SER A 109 13.45 -8.83 12.17
CA SER A 109 13.10 -7.98 11.02
C SER A 109 11.66 -8.18 10.59
N ALA A 110 11.01 -7.08 10.22
CA ALA A 110 9.65 -7.10 9.71
C ALA A 110 9.54 -7.92 8.41
N SER A 111 8.48 -8.72 8.32
CA SER A 111 8.21 -9.57 7.15
C SER A 111 6.72 -9.74 6.93
N GLY A 112 6.33 -9.92 5.67
CA GLY A 112 4.95 -10.15 5.27
C GLY A 112 4.83 -11.42 4.46
N PHE A 113 3.79 -12.20 4.73
CA PHE A 113 3.48 -13.43 4.00
C PHE A 113 2.07 -13.39 3.45
N GLY A 114 1.83 -14.05 2.32
CA GLY A 114 0.49 -14.15 1.74
C GLY A 114 0.41 -15.01 0.49
N ASP A 115 -0.82 -15.23 0.02
CA ASP A 115 -1.11 -16.08 -1.14
C ASP A 115 -0.77 -15.39 -2.47
N THR A 116 -0.79 -14.05 -2.50
CA THR A 116 -0.38 -13.22 -3.63
C THR A 116 0.76 -12.27 -3.24
N ALA A 117 1.50 -11.73 -4.22
CA ALA A 117 2.53 -10.74 -3.93
C ALA A 117 1.97 -9.48 -3.25
N LEU A 118 0.73 -9.09 -3.61
CA LEU A 118 0.01 -8.00 -2.96
C LEU A 118 -0.28 -8.30 -1.48
N ASP A 119 -0.67 -9.54 -1.15
CA ASP A 119 -0.91 -9.95 0.24
C ASP A 119 0.36 -9.85 1.08
N ALA A 120 1.48 -10.36 0.54
CA ALA A 120 2.77 -10.30 1.22
C ALA A 120 3.21 -8.84 1.45
N LEU A 121 3.08 -7.96 0.45
CA LEU A 121 3.41 -6.54 0.60
C LEU A 121 2.50 -5.83 1.62
N ALA A 122 1.21 -6.13 1.61
CA ALA A 122 0.26 -5.56 2.59
C ALA A 122 0.55 -6.05 4.01
N ALA A 123 0.91 -7.33 4.18
CA ALA A 123 1.32 -7.88 5.47
C ALA A 123 2.60 -7.20 5.98
N LEU A 124 3.60 -7.02 5.11
CA LEU A 124 4.83 -6.30 5.46
C LEU A 124 4.53 -4.84 5.84
N CYS A 125 3.67 -4.16 5.08
CA CYS A 125 3.26 -2.79 5.37
C CYS A 125 2.62 -2.67 6.77
N LYS A 126 1.74 -3.62 7.11
CA LYS A 126 1.11 -3.71 8.42
C LYS A 126 2.13 -3.96 9.53
N ASP A 127 3.06 -4.89 9.31
CA ASP A 127 4.10 -5.27 10.27
C ASP A 127 5.11 -4.13 10.54
N LEU A 128 5.38 -3.30 9.53
CA LEU A 128 6.15 -2.05 9.66
C LEU A 128 5.41 -0.95 10.45
N GLY A 129 4.21 -1.23 10.96
CA GLY A 129 3.43 -0.30 11.77
C GLY A 129 2.70 0.77 10.96
N TYR A 130 2.30 0.47 9.72
CA TYR A 130 1.49 1.38 8.91
C TYR A 130 0.24 1.82 9.65
N LYS A 131 0.00 3.14 9.64
CA LYS A 131 -1.20 3.77 10.19
C LYS A 131 -1.91 4.55 9.08
N PRO A 132 -3.16 4.20 8.75
CA PRO A 132 -3.94 4.96 7.77
C PRO A 132 -4.06 6.41 8.24
N ALA A 133 -3.84 7.35 7.32
CA ALA A 133 -3.94 8.77 7.61
C ALA A 133 -4.51 9.52 6.40
N LYS A 134 -5.22 10.61 6.69
CA LYS A 134 -5.77 11.51 5.66
C LYS A 134 -4.73 12.46 5.09
N LEU A 135 -3.75 12.86 5.90
CA LEU A 135 -2.63 13.74 5.53
C LEU A 135 -1.39 13.38 6.36
N TRP A 136 -0.21 13.58 5.75
CA TRP A 136 1.11 13.48 6.41
C TRP A 136 1.41 12.13 7.11
N GLY A 137 0.66 11.08 6.79
CA GLY A 137 0.99 9.72 7.18
C GLY A 137 2.26 9.24 6.49
N LYS A 138 2.95 8.28 7.12
CA LYS A 138 4.07 7.58 6.46
C LYS A 138 3.49 6.62 5.43
N SER A 139 3.84 6.83 4.16
CA SER A 139 3.54 5.89 3.10
C SER A 139 4.36 4.61 3.25
N PHE A 140 3.93 3.54 2.59
CA PHE A 140 4.66 2.28 2.57
C PHE A 140 6.12 2.43 2.10
N PRO A 141 6.44 3.15 1.00
CA PRO A 141 7.83 3.43 0.64
C PRO A 141 8.61 4.13 1.77
N LYS A 142 7.97 5.06 2.48
CA LYS A 142 8.61 5.78 3.58
C LYS A 142 8.87 4.90 4.82
N LEU A 143 8.07 3.86 5.02
CA LEU A 143 8.28 2.86 6.07
C LEU A 143 9.43 1.89 5.74
N LEU A 144 9.73 1.71 4.45
CA LEU A 144 10.84 0.87 3.96
C LEU A 144 12.18 1.60 3.98
N GLU A 145 12.19 2.94 4.00
CA GLU A 145 13.41 3.70 4.17
C GLU A 145 14.04 3.38 5.52
N ILE A 146 15.31 2.96 5.48
CA ILE A 146 16.10 2.73 6.69
C ILE A 146 16.19 4.06 7.43
N SER A 147 15.61 4.12 8.64
CA SER A 147 15.85 5.25 9.53
C SER A 147 17.33 5.28 9.84
N ALA A 148 18.06 6.22 9.23
CA ALA A 148 19.38 6.58 9.70
C ALA A 148 19.23 6.92 11.19
N VAL A 149 19.79 6.07 12.05
CA VAL A 149 19.92 6.38 13.47
C VAL A 149 20.73 7.68 13.51
N PRO A 150 20.21 8.77 14.11
CA PRO A 150 21.06 9.92 14.36
C PRO A 150 22.17 9.46 15.30
N ALA A 151 23.41 9.63 14.86
CA ALA A 151 24.60 9.43 15.67
C ALA A 151 24.61 10.36 16.90
#